data_AF-A0AA39C2K8-F1
#
_entry.id   AF-A0AA39C2K8-F1
#
_cell.length_a   1.000
_cell.length_b   1.000
_cell.length_c   1.000
_cell.angle_alpha   90.00
_cell.angle_beta   90.00
_cell.angle_gamma   90.00
#
_symmetry.space_group_name_H-M   'P 1'
#
loop_
_entity.id
_entity.type
_entity.pdbx_description
1 polymer ?
#
loop_
_entity_poly.entity_id
_entity_poly.type
_entity_poly.pdbx_seq_one_letter_code
_entity_poly.pdbx_strand_id
1 'polypeptide(L)'
;MAGTVIAEELDLLEGYGEFKNILPFDIDDTVFCVSWVELNGTTYRNGMYLSTRSKDYKIMFNKIQHVLIVNADTITFLCLQVNIITFSQHFQSFEIEDTDRWTYVVQKKLTDVSSLNRHMMPNGKYYIPLVL
;
A
#
# COMPACT_ATOMS: atom_id res chain seq x y z
N MET A 1 -5.59 8.96 -13.31
CA MET A 1 -5.65 7.98 -14.43
C MET A 1 -5.42 6.58 -13.88
N ALA A 2 -5.87 5.52 -14.54
CA ALA A 2 -5.64 4.15 -14.10
C ALA A 2 -4.99 3.32 -15.22
N GLY A 3 -4.20 2.33 -14.83
CA GLY A 3 -3.60 1.37 -15.74
C GLY A 3 -4.58 0.30 -16.23
N THR A 4 -4.02 -0.72 -16.88
CA THR A 4 -4.79 -1.85 -17.39
C THR A 4 -5.42 -2.65 -16.26
N VAL A 5 -6.63 -3.16 -16.47
CA VAL A 5 -7.27 -4.13 -15.57
C VAL A 5 -6.46 -5.43 -15.63
N ILE A 6 -5.94 -5.86 -14.48
CA ILE A 6 -5.15 -7.10 -14.36
C ILE A 6 -6.07 -8.28 -14.04
N ALA A 7 -7.13 -8.04 -13.29
CA ALA A 7 -8.09 -9.08 -12.94
C ALA A 7 -9.49 -8.47 -12.88
N GLU A 8 -10.40 -9.07 -13.65
CA GLU A 8 -11.84 -8.82 -13.58
C GLU A 8 -12.46 -9.60 -12.42
N GLU A 9 -11.90 -10.78 -12.10
CA GLU A 9 -12.30 -11.61 -10.96
C GLU A 9 -11.23 -11.54 -9.85
N LEU A 10 -11.62 -11.04 -8.67
CA LEU A 10 -10.70 -10.82 -7.54
C LEU A 10 -10.29 -12.10 -6.80
N ASP A 11 -11.05 -13.19 -6.96
CA ASP A 11 -10.78 -14.49 -6.34
C ASP A 11 -9.55 -15.19 -6.92
N LEU A 12 -9.10 -14.76 -8.10
CA LEU A 12 -7.86 -15.20 -8.74
C LEU A 12 -6.62 -14.47 -8.23
N LEU A 13 -6.77 -13.41 -7.42
CA LEU A 13 -5.64 -12.68 -6.88
C LEU A 13 -4.91 -13.47 -5.80
N GLU A 14 -3.58 -13.37 -5.81
CA GLU A 14 -2.74 -13.87 -4.74
C GLU A 14 -3.16 -13.27 -3.39
N GLY A 15 -3.39 -14.12 -2.39
CA GLY A 15 -3.82 -13.73 -1.05
C GLY A 15 -5.34 -13.56 -0.88
N TYR A 16 -6.17 -13.86 -1.89
CA TYR A 16 -7.63 -13.66 -1.81
C TYR A 16 -8.28 -14.26 -0.57
N GLY A 17 -7.92 -15.50 -0.22
CA GLY A 17 -8.44 -16.17 0.97
C GLY A 17 -8.18 -15.42 2.28
N GLU A 18 -7.11 -14.62 2.32
CA GLU A 18 -6.66 -13.84 3.48
C GLU A 18 -7.28 -12.45 3.49
N PHE A 19 -7.31 -11.75 2.36
CA PHE A 19 -7.78 -10.36 2.33
C PHE A 19 -9.29 -10.19 2.14
N LYS A 20 -10.02 -11.18 1.63
CA LYS A 20 -11.45 -11.01 1.31
C LYS A 20 -12.30 -10.59 2.51
N ASN A 21 -11.92 -11.01 3.72
CA ASN A 21 -12.68 -10.74 4.94
C ASN A 21 -12.29 -9.42 5.64
N ILE A 22 -11.21 -8.75 5.19
CA ILE A 22 -10.78 -7.47 5.77
C ILE A 22 -11.27 -6.25 4.99
N LEU A 23 -11.80 -6.47 3.79
CA LEU A 23 -12.33 -5.39 2.97
C LEU A 23 -13.56 -4.77 3.63
N PRO A 24 -13.75 -3.45 3.54
CA PRO A 24 -14.91 -2.78 4.11
C PRO A 24 -16.15 -2.85 3.20
N PHE A 25 -16.08 -3.62 2.12
CA PHE A 25 -17.12 -3.77 1.10
C PHE A 25 -17.13 -5.21 0.60
N ASP A 26 -18.28 -5.63 0.08
CA ASP A 26 -18.41 -6.91 -0.61
C ASP A 26 -17.74 -6.83 -1.98
N ILE A 27 -17.18 -7.96 -2.41
CA ILE A 27 -16.58 -8.11 -3.73
C ILE A 27 -17.70 -8.42 -4.72
N ASP A 28 -17.92 -7.51 -5.68
CA ASP A 28 -18.90 -7.62 -6.75
C ASP A 28 -18.32 -7.09 -8.08
N ASP A 29 -19.16 -7.05 -9.12
CA ASP A 29 -18.81 -6.62 -10.49
C ASP A 29 -18.40 -5.13 -10.58
N THR A 30 -18.47 -4.36 -9.49
CA THR A 30 -18.05 -2.95 -9.44
C THR A 30 -16.62 -2.77 -8.96
N VAL A 31 -15.92 -3.86 -8.63
CA VAL A 31 -14.56 -3.84 -8.11
C VAL A 31 -13.59 -4.45 -9.11
N PHE A 32 -12.64 -3.63 -9.56
CA PHE A 32 -11.63 -4.03 -10.56
C PHE A 32 -10.22 -3.91 -9.99
N CYS A 33 -9.36 -4.87 -10.29
CA CYS A 33 -7.93 -4.77 -9.98
C CYS A 33 -7.17 -4.19 -11.17
N VAL A 34 -6.35 -3.17 -10.94
CA VAL A 34 -5.56 -2.49 -11.98
C VAL A 34 -4.06 -2.56 -11.69
N SER A 35 -3.23 -2.42 -12.73
CA SER A 35 -1.78 -2.47 -12.61
C SER A 35 -1.16 -1.31 -11.84
N TRP A 36 -1.79 -0.15 -11.96
CA TRP A 36 -1.35 1.07 -11.30
C TRP A 36 -2.49 2.09 -11.31
N VAL A 37 -2.34 3.11 -10.48
CA VAL A 37 -3.22 4.28 -10.48
C VAL A 37 -2.40 5.54 -10.24
N GLU A 38 -2.78 6.62 -10.90
CA GLU A 38 -2.16 7.93 -10.71
C GLU A 38 -3.07 8.80 -9.83
N LEU A 39 -2.51 9.22 -8.70
CA LEU A 39 -3.14 10.12 -7.73
C LEU A 39 -2.25 11.35 -7.55
N ASN A 40 -2.80 12.54 -7.80
CA ASN A 40 -2.10 13.83 -7.69
C ASN A 40 -0.69 13.85 -8.33
N GLY A 41 -0.55 13.24 -9.52
CA GLY A 41 0.72 13.18 -10.25
C GLY A 41 1.67 12.05 -9.82
N THR A 42 1.33 11.27 -8.80
CA THR A 42 2.13 10.11 -8.36
C THR A 42 1.49 8.83 -8.84
N THR A 43 2.28 7.98 -9.51
CA THR A 43 1.87 6.64 -9.93
C THR A 43 2.11 5.63 -8.81
N TYR A 44 1.06 4.95 -8.38
CA TYR A 44 1.06 3.88 -7.38
C TYR A 44 0.86 2.53 -8.06
N ARG A 45 1.69 1.54 -7.72
CA ARG A 45 1.65 0.18 -8.27
C ARG A 45 2.11 -0.85 -7.24
N ASN A 46 1.89 -2.12 -7.55
CA ASN A 46 2.31 -3.25 -6.72
C ASN A 46 3.80 -3.17 -6.37
N GLY A 47 4.13 -3.50 -5.13
CA GLY A 47 5.49 -3.46 -4.56
C GLY A 47 5.93 -2.10 -4.00
N MET A 48 5.19 -1.01 -4.25
CA MET A 48 5.47 0.30 -3.63
C MET A 48 5.00 0.37 -2.18
N TYR A 49 5.49 1.36 -1.44
CA TYR A 49 5.07 1.61 -0.06
C TYR A 49 4.18 2.84 0.04
N LEU A 50 3.22 2.77 0.94
CA LEU A 50 2.33 3.86 1.33
C LEU A 50 2.62 4.26 2.76
N SER A 51 2.65 5.55 3.05
CA SER A 51 2.57 6.06 4.41
C SER A 51 1.12 6.39 4.76
N THR A 52 0.72 5.98 5.96
CA THR A 52 -0.54 6.37 6.57
C THR A 52 -0.29 6.79 8.01
N ARG A 53 -1.31 7.34 8.67
CA ARG A 53 -1.28 7.58 10.11
C ARG A 53 -2.35 6.75 10.79
N SER A 54 -1.96 6.14 11.90
CA SER A 54 -2.89 5.55 12.86
C SER A 54 -3.76 6.62 13.53
N LYS A 55 -4.78 6.19 14.28
CA LYS A 55 -5.63 7.09 15.07
C LYS A 55 -4.81 7.92 16.09
N ASP A 56 -3.70 7.38 16.58
CA ASP A 56 -2.79 8.05 17.51
C ASP A 56 -1.70 8.87 16.79
N TYR A 57 -1.91 9.22 15.52
CA TYR A 57 -1.01 10.00 14.66
C TYR A 57 0.37 9.37 14.38
N LYS A 58 0.61 8.13 14.82
CA LYS A 58 1.83 7.38 14.50
C LYS A 58 1.86 7.03 13.02
N ILE A 59 3.00 7.25 12.38
CA ILE A 59 3.26 6.86 11.00
C ILE A 59 3.21 5.34 10.91
N MET A 60 2.57 4.84 9.86
CA MET A 60 2.53 3.44 9.48
C MET A 60 2.95 3.31 8.03
N PHE A 61 3.63 2.21 7.69
CA PHE A 61 3.94 1.87 6.31
C PHE A 61 3.17 0.64 5.88
N ASN A 62 2.76 0.63 4.62
CA ASN A 62 2.01 -0.48 4.02
C ASN A 62 2.56 -0.74 2.62
N LYS A 63 2.86 -1.98 2.29
CA LYS A 63 3.37 -2.38 0.97
C LYS A 63 2.20 -2.78 0.09
N ILE A 64 2.04 -2.12 -1.05
CA ILE A 64 0.96 -2.38 -2.01
C ILE A 64 1.16 -3.77 -2.60
N GLN A 65 0.15 -4.62 -2.48
CA GLN A 65 0.07 -5.88 -3.20
C GLN A 65 -0.84 -5.78 -4.40
N HIS A 66 -1.99 -5.10 -4.26
CA HIS A 66 -2.94 -4.89 -5.36
C HIS A 66 -3.56 -3.50 -5.29
N VAL A 67 -3.97 -2.96 -6.44
CA VAL A 67 -4.67 -1.68 -6.56
C VAL A 67 -6.09 -1.94 -7.06
N LEU A 68 -7.08 -1.58 -6.26
CA LEU A 68 -8.49 -1.76 -6.57
C LEU A 68 -9.16 -0.44 -6.91
N ILE A 69 -10.05 -0.46 -7.91
CA ILE A 69 -11.02 0.59 -8.19
C ILE A 69 -12.39 0.05 -7.83
N VAL A 70 -13.05 0.70 -6.89
CA VAL A 70 -14.37 0.35 -6.36
C VAL A 70 -15.36 1.40 -6.85
N ASN A 71 -16.51 0.97 -7.40
CA ASN A 71 -17.57 1.87 -7.88
C ASN A 71 -17.07 2.96 -8.86
N ALA A 72 -16.07 2.62 -9.68
CA ALA A 72 -15.40 3.49 -10.66
C ALA A 72 -14.66 4.75 -10.12
N ASP A 73 -14.80 5.11 -8.84
CA ASP A 73 -14.25 6.37 -8.30
C ASP A 73 -13.34 6.18 -7.07
N THR A 74 -13.46 5.05 -6.39
CA THR A 74 -12.84 4.85 -5.08
C THR A 74 -11.65 3.93 -5.21
N ILE A 75 -10.47 4.51 -5.06
CA ILE A 75 -9.22 3.78 -5.10
C ILE A 75 -8.93 3.19 -3.71
N THR A 76 -8.76 1.88 -3.67
CA THR A 76 -8.41 1.11 -2.48
C THR A 76 -7.16 0.30 -2.76
N PHE A 77 -6.15 0.45 -1.92
CA PHE A 77 -4.93 -0.34 -1.97
C PHE A 77 -5.07 -1.53 -1.04
N LEU A 78 -4.91 -2.74 -1.57
CA LEU A 78 -4.68 -3.93 -0.75
C LEU A 78 -3.20 -4.02 -0.45
N CYS A 79 -2.85 -4.12 0.82
CA CYS A 79 -1.49 -4.01 1.28
C CYS A 79 -1.12 -5.08 2.31
N LEU A 80 0.17 -5.32 2.43
CA LEU A 80 0.74 -5.92 3.63
C LEU A 80 1.22 -4.83 4.58
N GLN A 81 0.93 -4.98 5.87
CA GLN A 81 1.47 -4.11 6.91
C GLN A 81 3.00 -4.26 6.98
N VAL A 82 3.66 -3.17 7.34
CA VAL A 82 5.10 -3.12 7.52
C VAL A 82 5.40 -2.76 8.97
N ASN A 83 6.23 -3.55 9.62
CA ASN A 83 6.69 -3.26 10.98
C ASN A 83 7.80 -2.20 10.92
N ILE A 84 7.69 -1.18 11.76
CA ILE A 84 8.77 -0.22 11.99
C ILE A 84 9.62 -0.76 13.14
N ILE A 85 10.89 -1.05 12.87
CA ILE A 85 11.84 -1.55 13.87
C ILE A 85 12.40 -0.37 14.68
N THR A 86 12.93 0.63 13.97
CA THR A 86 13.55 1.81 14.61
C THR A 86 13.59 2.99 13.63
N PHE A 87 13.75 4.20 14.16
CA PHE A 87 14.01 5.40 13.37
C PHE A 87 15.49 5.78 13.46
N SER A 88 16.16 5.87 12.33
CA SER A 88 17.52 6.39 12.24
C SER A 88 17.49 7.90 12.02
N GLN A 89 17.85 8.66 13.06
CA GLN A 89 17.99 10.11 12.94
C GLN A 89 19.11 10.50 11.96
N HIS A 90 20.18 9.71 11.86
CA HIS A 90 21.30 10.02 10.97
C HIS A 90 20.91 9.92 9.49
N PHE A 91 20.09 8.92 9.15
CA PHE A 91 19.60 8.71 7.78
C PHE A 91 18.25 9.38 7.51
N GLN A 92 17.61 9.93 8.54
CA GLN A 92 16.22 10.41 8.48
C GLN A 92 15.31 9.34 7.85
N SER A 93 15.41 8.10 8.31
CA SER A 93 14.72 6.96 7.71
C SER A 93 14.25 5.96 8.76
N PHE A 94 13.21 5.19 8.42
CA PHE A 94 12.69 4.12 9.26
C PHE A 94 13.25 2.79 8.81
N GLU A 95 13.87 2.05 9.72
CA GLU A 95 14.17 0.62 9.54
C GLU A 95 12.85 -0.15 9.56
N ILE A 96 12.64 -1.00 8.57
CA ILE A 96 11.39 -1.71 8.38
C ILE A 96 11.57 -3.20 8.14
N GLU A 97 10.51 -3.95 8.43
CA GLU A 97 10.37 -5.37 8.11
C GLU A 97 8.98 -5.62 7.49
N ASP A 98 8.95 -6.28 6.34
CA ASP A 98 7.71 -6.71 5.70
C ASP A 98 7.00 -7.74 6.59
N THR A 99 5.67 -7.71 6.63
CA THR A 99 4.87 -8.73 7.32
C THR A 99 3.94 -9.41 6.34
N ASP A 100 3.34 -10.53 6.74
CA ASP A 100 2.28 -11.22 5.97
C ASP A 100 0.87 -10.78 6.40
N ARG A 101 0.75 -9.66 7.13
CA ARG A 101 -0.54 -9.18 7.64
C ARG A 101 -1.21 -8.28 6.62
N TRP A 102 -2.26 -8.80 5.99
CA TRP A 102 -3.09 -8.03 5.08
C TRP A 102 -3.82 -6.87 5.78
N THR A 103 -3.93 -5.77 5.06
CA THR A 103 -4.73 -4.60 5.39
C THR A 103 -5.20 -3.94 4.10
N TYR A 104 -6.10 -2.97 4.23
CA TYR A 104 -6.46 -2.11 3.12
C TYR A 104 -6.24 -0.63 3.48
N VAL A 105 -5.96 0.18 2.47
CA VAL A 105 -5.82 1.63 2.58
C VAL A 105 -6.66 2.28 1.49
N VAL A 106 -7.65 3.07 1.89
CA VAL A 106 -8.43 3.89 0.95
C VAL A 106 -7.62 5.15 0.62
N GLN A 107 -7.65 5.61 -0.63
CA GLN A 107 -6.90 6.80 -1.09
C GLN A 107 -7.04 8.02 -0.18
N LYS A 108 -8.22 8.24 0.43
CA LYS A 108 -8.51 9.36 1.33
C LYS A 108 -7.71 9.32 2.64
N LYS A 109 -7.08 8.20 2.98
CA LYS A 109 -6.25 8.01 4.18
C LYS A 109 -4.75 8.16 3.92
N LEU A 110 -4.34 8.38 2.67
CA LEU A 110 -2.94 8.65 2.36
C LEU A 110 -2.52 9.97 3.01
N THR A 111 -1.43 9.93 3.77
CA THR A 111 -0.92 11.11 4.47
C THR A 111 0.09 11.90 3.66
N ASP A 112 0.68 11.26 2.67
CA ASP A 112 1.63 11.85 1.74
C ASP A 112 1.38 11.24 0.35
N VAL A 113 1.47 12.08 -0.67
CA VAL A 113 1.30 11.67 -2.08
C VAL A 113 2.65 11.32 -2.72
N SER A 114 3.70 11.13 -1.92
CA SER A 114 5.04 10.82 -2.41
C SER A 114 5.24 9.32 -2.66
N SER A 115 6.00 8.99 -3.71
CA SER A 115 6.41 7.61 -3.98
C SER A 115 7.41 7.15 -2.92
N LEU A 116 7.02 6.23 -2.04
CA LEU A 116 7.93 5.64 -1.07
C LEU A 116 8.50 4.33 -1.61
N ASN A 117 9.83 4.29 -1.71
CA ASN A 117 10.59 3.10 -2.05
C ASN A 117 11.40 2.66 -0.83
N ARG A 118 11.56 1.35 -0.66
CA ARG A 118 12.52 0.82 0.32
C ARG A 118 13.91 0.78 -0.29
N HIS A 119 14.91 0.98 0.56
CA HIS A 119 16.31 0.86 0.20
C HIS A 119 16.98 -0.18 1.11
N MET A 120 17.76 -1.08 0.52
CA MET A 120 18.59 -2.01 1.28
C MET A 120 19.95 -1.36 1.54
N MET A 121 20.38 -1.34 2.79
CA MET A 121 21.68 -0.82 3.20
C MET A 121 22.73 -1.94 3.23
N PRO A 122 24.05 -1.63 3.25
CA PRO A 122 25.11 -2.64 3.26
C PRO A 122 25.08 -3.64 4.42
N ASN A 123 24.37 -3.30 5.50
CA ASN A 123 24.14 -4.18 6.65
C ASN A 123 22.99 -5.20 6.42
N GLY A 124 22.41 -5.25 5.22
CA GLY A 124 21.31 -6.15 4.85
C GLY A 124 19.93 -5.70 5.33
N LYS A 125 19.82 -4.53 5.99
CA LYS A 125 18.56 -4.02 6.53
C LYS A 125 17.85 -3.10 5.53
N TYR A 126 16.52 -3.07 5.59
CA TYR A 126 15.68 -2.25 4.73
C TYR A 126 15.22 -0.98 5.43
N TYR A 127 15.23 0.13 4.70
CA TYR A 127 14.81 1.44 5.21
C TYR A 127 13.87 2.15 4.23
N ILE A 128 12.90 2.89 4.79
CA ILE A 128 12.09 3.87 4.05
C ILE A 128 12.51 5.28 4.50
N PRO A 129 12.99 6.14 3.58
CA PRO A 129 13.29 7.54 3.90
C PRO A 129 12.04 8.28 4.35
N LEU A 130 12.18 9.14 5.36
CA LEU A 130 11.16 10.11 5.68
C LEU A 130 11.19 11.19 4.60
N VAL A 131 10.10 11.31 3.85
CA VAL A 131 9.86 12.45 2.96
C VAL A 131 9.11 13.49 3.80
N LEU A 132 9.73 14.67 3.96
CA LEU A 132 9.17 15.82 4.67
C LEU A 132 8.57 16.82 3.68
#